data_AF-M1RM03-F1
#
_entry.id   AF-M1RM03-F1
#
_cell.length_a   1.000
_cell.length_b   1.000
_cell.length_c   1.000
_cell.angle_alpha   90.00
_cell.angle_beta   90.00
_cell.angle_gamma   90.00
#
_symmetry.space_group_name_H-M   'P 1'
#
loop_
_entity.id
_entity.type
_entity.pdbx_description
1 polymer ?
#
loop_
_entity_poly.entity_id
_entity_poly.type
_entity_poly.pdbx_seq_one_letter_code
_entity_poly.pdbx_strand_id
1 'polypeptide(L)'
;MGIFAEDLINFGNLMEATIDFPINQKELENILGVSVYLEPHVMDVVVKKKFLAFSKDYKIRLKEGEYFINDRKAGKRAIGFDMLLEKDIELLPNAFEVIDGKPYINFWPYIKASELYAKVPNQFKERVIIKDYEIKSGNLVLKLGVQK
;
A
#
# COMPACT_ATOMS: atom_id res chain seq x y z
N MET A 1 -24.53 6.12 7.63
CA MET A 1 -24.69 7.60 7.62
C MET A 1 -24.06 8.11 8.90
N GLY A 2 -23.18 9.11 8.98
CA GLY A 2 -22.52 9.96 8.00
C GLY A 2 -21.25 10.49 8.68
N ILE A 3 -20.10 10.31 8.04
CA ILE A 3 -18.81 10.91 8.46
C ILE A 3 -18.02 11.24 7.18
N PHE A 4 -18.08 10.35 6.19
CA PHE A 4 -17.43 10.56 4.89
C PHE A 4 -17.98 11.70 4.04
N ALA A 5 -19.29 11.95 4.03
CA ALA A 5 -19.86 13.04 3.27
C ALA A 5 -19.64 14.39 3.98
N GLU A 6 -19.77 14.43 5.32
CA GLU A 6 -19.62 15.67 6.09
C GLU A 6 -18.16 16.13 6.17
N ASP A 7 -17.19 15.22 6.27
CA ASP A 7 -15.76 15.57 6.22
C ASP A 7 -15.29 15.98 4.82
N LEU A 8 -15.94 15.47 3.78
CA LEU A 8 -15.69 15.95 2.41
C LEU A 8 -16.37 17.30 2.18
N ILE A 9 -17.62 17.53 2.63
CA ILE A 9 -18.42 18.73 2.37
C ILE A 9 -17.80 20.02 2.93
N ASN A 10 -16.88 19.95 3.90
CA ASN A 10 -16.05 21.08 4.33
C ASN A 10 -14.87 21.35 3.35
N PHE A 11 -15.18 21.45 2.05
CA PHE A 11 -14.27 21.43 0.88
C PHE A 11 -13.21 22.55 0.81
N GLY A 12 -13.16 23.48 1.76
CA GLY A 12 -12.11 24.50 1.88
C GLY A 12 -10.82 24.00 2.56
N ASN A 13 -10.88 22.97 3.41
CA ASN A 13 -9.76 22.47 4.23
C ASN A 13 -9.14 21.14 3.75
N LEU A 14 -9.64 20.54 2.67
CA LEU A 14 -9.22 19.21 2.17
C LEU A 14 -7.79 19.14 1.62
N MET A 15 -7.12 20.27 1.40
CA MET A 15 -5.73 20.24 0.97
C MET A 15 -4.79 19.76 2.08
N GLU A 16 -5.18 19.96 3.34
CA GLU A 16 -4.41 19.53 4.52
C GLU A 16 -4.92 18.21 5.10
N ALA A 17 -6.21 17.90 4.95
CA ALA A 17 -6.79 16.66 5.46
C ALA A 17 -6.16 15.39 4.84
N THR A 18 -6.01 14.38 5.68
CA THR A 18 -5.68 13.00 5.30
C THR A 18 -6.81 12.09 5.75
N ILE A 19 -7.11 11.08 4.93
CA ILE A 19 -8.09 10.04 5.24
C ILE A 19 -7.35 8.72 5.34
N ASP A 20 -7.59 7.99 6.41
CA ASP A 20 -7.02 6.65 6.59
C ASP A 20 -7.74 5.65 5.69
N PHE A 21 -6.94 4.95 4.88
CA PHE A 21 -7.36 3.82 4.08
C PHE A 21 -6.70 2.55 4.63
N PRO A 22 -7.35 1.86 5.58
CA PRO A 22 -6.82 0.64 6.15
C PRO A 22 -6.92 -0.51 5.16
N ILE A 23 -5.85 -1.29 5.09
CA ILE A 23 -5.74 -2.54 4.34
C ILE A 23 -5.39 -3.60 5.36
N ASN A 24 -6.33 -4.50 5.63
CA ASN A 24 -6.08 -5.56 6.61
C ASN A 24 -5.13 -6.62 6.04
N GLN A 25 -4.51 -7.40 6.92
CA GLN A 25 -3.55 -8.44 6.52
C GLN A 25 -4.10 -9.37 5.43
N LYS A 26 -5.36 -9.80 5.54
CA LYS A 26 -5.98 -10.73 4.58
C LYS A 26 -6.14 -10.10 3.19
N GLU A 27 -6.51 -8.83 3.13
CA GLU A 27 -6.55 -8.08 1.87
C GLU A 27 -5.15 -7.98 1.27
N LEU A 28 -4.14 -7.70 2.09
CA LEU A 28 -2.76 -7.61 1.63
C LEU A 28 -2.21 -8.95 1.14
N GLU A 29 -2.57 -10.06 1.79
CA GLU A 29 -2.28 -11.42 1.32
C GLU A 29 -2.88 -11.67 -0.08
N ASN A 30 -4.12 -11.21 -0.32
CA ASN A 30 -4.75 -11.32 -1.63
C ASN A 30 -4.05 -10.44 -2.68
N ILE A 31 -3.62 -9.24 -2.30
CA ILE A 31 -2.88 -8.31 -3.17
C ILE A 31 -1.53 -8.90 -3.57
N LEU A 32 -0.82 -9.50 -2.61
CA LEU A 32 0.53 -10.02 -2.82
C LEU A 32 0.54 -11.47 -3.33
N GLY A 33 -0.59 -12.19 -3.23
CA GLY A 33 -0.71 -13.59 -3.63
C GLY A 33 0.09 -14.56 -2.77
N VAL A 34 0.53 -14.13 -1.59
CA VAL A 34 1.37 -14.88 -0.65
C VAL A 34 0.98 -14.56 0.79
N SER A 35 1.44 -15.35 1.75
CA SER A 35 1.18 -15.09 3.16
C SER A 35 1.97 -13.86 3.64
N VAL A 36 1.32 -13.04 4.47
CA VAL A 36 1.86 -11.77 4.97
C VAL A 36 1.60 -11.70 6.47
N TYR A 37 2.54 -11.18 7.24
CA TYR A 37 2.35 -10.88 8.66
C TYR A 37 2.70 -9.42 8.91
N LEU A 38 1.81 -8.69 9.57
CA LEU A 38 1.96 -7.26 9.83
C LEU A 38 2.19 -7.04 11.32
N GLU A 39 3.41 -6.61 11.65
CA GLU A 39 3.84 -6.13 12.97
C GLU A 39 4.05 -4.61 12.88
N PRO A 40 4.03 -3.86 14.00
CA PRO A 40 4.31 -2.42 13.97
C PRO A 40 5.60 -2.09 13.21
N HIS A 41 5.49 -1.23 12.19
CA HIS A 41 6.55 -0.81 11.27
C HIS A 41 7.21 -1.91 10.42
N VAL A 42 6.69 -3.14 10.42
CA VAL A 42 7.31 -4.29 9.77
C VAL A 42 6.28 -5.18 9.07
N MET A 43 6.57 -5.53 7.82
CA MET A 43 5.82 -6.51 7.05
C MET A 43 6.71 -7.70 6.71
N ASP A 44 6.28 -8.88 7.11
CA ASP A 44 6.92 -10.13 6.75
C ASP A 44 6.16 -10.81 5.61
N VAL A 45 6.80 -10.98 4.47
CA VAL A 45 6.26 -11.65 3.29
C VAL A 45 6.81 -13.07 3.20
N VAL A 46 5.94 -14.07 3.18
CA VAL A 46 6.34 -15.48 3.19
C VAL A 46 6.11 -16.13 1.83
N VAL A 47 7.20 -16.42 1.14
CA VAL A 47 7.21 -16.99 -0.21
C VAL A 47 7.61 -18.46 -0.15
N LYS A 48 6.82 -19.32 -0.79
CA LYS A 48 7.10 -20.76 -0.87
C LYS A 48 7.92 -21.07 -2.11
N LYS A 49 9.16 -21.55 -1.94
CA LYS A 49 10.00 -22.01 -3.04
C LYS A 49 10.02 -23.53 -3.08
N LYS A 50 9.56 -24.10 -4.18
CA LYS A 50 9.64 -25.55 -4.43
C LYS A 50 11.02 -25.87 -5.03
N PHE A 51 11.72 -26.80 -4.39
CA PHE A 51 12.95 -27.40 -4.87
C PHE A 51 12.71 -28.89 -5.02
N LEU A 52 12.55 -29.38 -6.25
CA LEU A 52 12.37 -30.79 -6.60
C LEU A 52 11.38 -31.55 -5.67
N ALA A 53 11.86 -32.12 -4.57
CA ALA A 53 11.07 -32.88 -3.58
C ALA A 53 10.73 -32.15 -2.26
N PHE A 54 11.20 -30.91 -2.06
CA PHE A 54 10.99 -30.14 -0.83
C PHE A 54 10.45 -28.75 -1.13
N SER A 55 9.49 -28.30 -0.32
CA SER A 55 9.09 -26.89 -0.28
C SER A 55 9.71 -26.24 0.95
N LYS A 56 10.35 -25.08 0.75
CA LYS A 56 10.87 -24.26 1.84
C LYS A 56 10.19 -22.89 1.83
N ASP A 57 9.75 -22.46 3.00
CA ASP A 57 9.17 -21.14 3.21
C ASP A 57 10.32 -20.15 3.46
N TYR A 58 10.33 -19.08 2.67
CA TYR A 58 11.29 -17.97 2.79
C TYR A 58 10.56 -16.76 3.32
N LYS A 59 11.07 -16.20 4.41
CA LYS A 59 10.52 -15.01 5.06
C LYS A 59 11.33 -13.80 4.66
N ILE A 60 10.72 -12.89 3.91
CA ILE A 60 11.32 -11.61 3.49
C ILE A 60 10.77 -10.53 4.42
N ARG A 61 11.66 -9.87 5.14
CA ARG A 61 11.29 -8.81 6.09
C ARG A 61 11.44 -7.44 5.44
N LEU A 62 10.32 -6.73 5.37
CA LEU A 62 10.19 -5.39 4.84
C LEU A 62 9.90 -4.43 5.99
N LYS A 63 10.62 -3.32 6.04
CA LYS A 63 10.44 -2.27 7.04
C LYS A 63 9.70 -1.11 6.40
N GLU A 64 8.83 -0.49 7.18
CA GLU A 64 8.25 0.82 6.87
C GLU A 64 9.36 1.81 6.53
N GLY A 65 9.18 2.49 5.41
CA GLY A 65 10.01 3.59 4.96
C GLY A 65 9.13 4.79 4.59
N GLU A 66 9.72 5.85 4.07
CA GLU A 66 9.01 7.09 3.75
C GLU A 66 8.93 7.34 2.24
N TYR A 67 8.91 6.25 1.45
CA TYR A 67 8.96 6.33 -0.01
C TYR A 67 7.56 6.16 -0.61
N PHE A 68 7.18 7.08 -1.49
CA PHE A 68 5.92 7.03 -2.20
C PHE A 68 6.06 7.59 -3.62
N ILE A 69 5.33 6.99 -4.54
CA ILE A 69 5.24 7.39 -5.94
C ILE A 69 3.79 7.79 -6.20
N ASN A 70 3.56 9.06 -6.55
CA ASN A 70 2.27 9.58 -6.97
C ASN A 70 2.33 10.05 -8.42
N ASP A 71 2.45 9.11 -9.37
CA ASP A 71 2.46 9.42 -10.78
C ASP A 71 1.03 9.35 -11.36
N ARG A 72 0.46 10.53 -11.61
CA ARG A 72 -0.86 10.66 -12.22
C ARG A 72 -0.93 10.11 -13.63
N LYS A 73 0.08 10.39 -14.46
CA LYS A 73 0.09 10.04 -15.89
C LYS A 73 0.24 8.53 -16.07
N ALA A 74 1.08 7.90 -15.25
CA ALA A 74 1.26 6.45 -15.26
C ALA A 74 0.18 5.67 -14.48
N GLY A 75 -0.75 6.36 -13.80
CA GLY A 75 -1.76 5.68 -12.99
C GLY A 75 -1.16 4.92 -11.79
N LYS A 76 -0.05 5.41 -11.23
CA LYS A 76 0.72 4.71 -10.20
C LYS A 76 0.73 5.47 -8.88
N ARG A 77 0.12 4.89 -7.84
CA ARG A 77 0.13 5.37 -6.45
C ARG A 77 0.73 4.25 -5.63
N ALA A 78 2.03 4.32 -5.39
CA ALA A 78 2.77 3.23 -4.76
C ALA A 78 3.47 3.68 -3.49
N ILE A 79 3.64 2.76 -2.55
CA ILE A 79 4.51 2.94 -1.37
C ILE A 79 5.68 1.98 -1.47
N GLY A 80 6.85 2.43 -1.01
CA GLY A 80 8.08 1.66 -1.02
C GLY A 80 8.55 1.33 0.39
N PHE A 81 9.19 0.18 0.53
CA PHE A 81 9.68 -0.35 1.80
C PHE A 81 11.20 -0.44 1.80
N ASP A 82 11.81 -0.45 2.98
CA ASP A 82 13.20 -0.85 3.11
C ASP A 82 13.28 -2.37 3.29
N MET A 83 14.25 -3.01 2.63
CA MET A 83 14.52 -4.43 2.81
C MET A 83 15.59 -4.65 3.86
N LEU A 84 15.43 -5.68 4.69
CA LEU A 84 16.47 -6.05 5.65
C LEU A 84 17.71 -6.66 4.97
N LEU A 85 17.50 -7.41 3.88
CA LEU A 85 18.55 -8.13 3.16
C LEU A 85 18.39 -7.93 1.65
N GLU A 86 19.28 -7.18 1.00
CA GLU A 86 19.20 -6.88 -0.44
C GLU A 86 19.12 -8.14 -1.33
N LYS A 87 19.79 -9.23 -0.92
CA LYS A 87 19.77 -10.50 -1.66
C LYS A 87 18.38 -11.15 -1.78
N ASP A 88 17.43 -10.75 -0.93
CA ASP A 88 16.08 -11.34 -0.94
C ASP A 88 15.18 -10.71 -2.01
N ILE A 89 15.70 -9.75 -2.80
CA ILE A 89 14.92 -8.94 -3.74
C ILE A 89 14.38 -9.79 -4.88
N GLU A 90 15.15 -10.80 -5.28
CA GLU A 90 14.78 -11.77 -6.31
C GLU A 90 13.66 -12.73 -5.84
N LEU A 91 13.38 -12.77 -4.54
CA LEU A 91 12.35 -13.62 -3.96
C LEU A 91 11.02 -12.89 -3.79
N LEU A 92 10.97 -11.59 -4.05
CA LEU A 92 9.75 -10.81 -3.87
C LEU A 92 8.63 -11.28 -4.84
N PRO A 93 7.37 -11.28 -4.39
CA PRO A 93 6.23 -11.50 -5.26
C PRO A 93 6.16 -10.50 -6.42
N ASN A 94 5.56 -10.93 -7.54
CA ASN A 94 5.36 -10.09 -8.73
C ASN A 94 4.56 -8.79 -8.48
N ALA A 95 3.83 -8.71 -7.37
CA ALA A 95 3.12 -7.49 -6.98
C ALA A 95 4.07 -6.34 -6.59
N PHE A 96 5.33 -6.65 -6.28
CA PHE A 96 6.37 -5.67 -6.02
C PHE A 96 7.08 -5.25 -7.31
N GLU A 97 7.27 -3.95 -7.45
CA GLU A 97 8.17 -3.36 -8.44
C GLU A 97 9.41 -2.86 -7.73
N VAL A 98 10.60 -3.17 -8.26
CA VAL A 98 11.87 -2.76 -7.66
C VAL A 98 12.39 -1.51 -8.36
N ILE A 99 12.60 -0.44 -7.61
CA ILE A 99 13.14 0.83 -8.10
C ILE A 99 14.27 1.24 -7.17
N ASP A 100 15.47 1.46 -7.73
CA ASP A 100 16.67 1.85 -6.98
C ASP A 100 16.93 0.93 -5.76
N GLY A 101 16.74 -0.38 -5.95
CA GLY A 101 16.94 -1.40 -4.90
C GLY A 101 15.83 -1.48 -3.85
N LYS A 102 14.75 -0.69 -3.97
CA LYS A 102 13.63 -0.66 -3.03
C LYS A 102 12.38 -1.29 -3.64
N PRO A 103 11.67 -2.17 -2.90
CA PRO A 103 10.41 -2.74 -3.36
C PRO A 103 9.22 -1.79 -3.14
N TYR A 104 8.40 -1.62 -4.17
CA TYR A 104 7.20 -0.80 -4.16
C TYR A 104 5.94 -1.61 -4.49
N ILE A 105 4.82 -1.30 -3.84
CA ILE A 105 3.50 -1.86 -4.19
C ILE A 105 2.60 -0.74 -4.72
N ASN A 106 2.05 -0.91 -5.92
CA ASN A 106 1.05 0.01 -6.47
C ASN A 106 -0.34 -0.26 -5.87
N PHE A 107 -0.81 0.66 -5.03
CA PHE A 107 -2.12 0.56 -4.39
C PHE A 107 -3.25 1.21 -5.18
N TRP A 108 -2.95 1.90 -6.28
CA TRP A 108 -3.97 2.60 -7.07
C TRP A 108 -5.15 1.74 -7.54
N PRO A 109 -4.95 0.51 -8.04
CA PRO A 109 -6.08 -0.35 -8.43
C PRO A 109 -7.04 -0.63 -7.29
N TYR A 110 -6.51 -0.85 -6.08
CA TYR A 110 -7.27 -1.18 -4.88
C TYR A 110 -7.97 0.03 -4.28
N ILE A 111 -7.30 1.19 -4.27
CA ILE A 111 -7.91 2.46 -3.89
C ILE A 111 -9.12 2.73 -4.79
N LYS A 112 -8.98 2.62 -6.12
CA LYS A 112 -10.09 2.86 -7.07
C LYS A 112 -11.25 1.90 -6.90
N ALA A 113 -10.99 0.65 -6.50
CA ALA A 113 -12.02 -0.36 -6.27
C ALA A 113 -12.76 -0.18 -4.93
N SER A 114 -12.29 0.69 -4.05
CA SER A 114 -12.86 0.85 -2.71
C SER A 114 -14.14 1.69 -2.68
N GLU A 115 -14.99 1.41 -1.69
CA GLU A 115 -16.15 2.25 -1.38
C GLU A 115 -15.75 3.68 -0.99
N LEU A 116 -14.57 3.82 -0.38
CA LEU A 116 -14.00 5.12 -0.04
C LEU A 116 -13.87 5.99 -1.29
N TYR A 117 -13.24 5.46 -2.33
CA TYR A 117 -13.02 6.18 -3.57
C TYR A 117 -14.32 6.47 -4.33
N ALA A 118 -15.31 5.58 -4.24
CA ALA A 118 -16.63 5.81 -4.83
C ALA A 118 -17.33 7.07 -4.27
N LYS A 119 -17.06 7.42 -3.00
CA LYS A 119 -17.61 8.60 -2.30
C LYS A 119 -16.85 9.90 -2.58
N VAL A 120 -15.65 9.83 -3.15
CA VAL A 120 -14.88 11.03 -3.54
C VAL A 120 -15.57 11.74 -4.70
N PRO A 121 -15.79 13.07 -4.68
CA PRO A 121 -16.40 13.75 -5.81
C PRO A 121 -15.54 13.66 -7.08
N ASN A 122 -16.20 13.56 -8.22
CA ASN A 122 -15.54 13.29 -9.52
C ASN A 122 -14.39 14.27 -9.84
N GLN A 123 -14.50 15.53 -9.45
CA GLN A 123 -13.47 16.56 -9.66
C GLN A 123 -12.16 16.32 -8.88
N PHE A 124 -12.18 15.49 -7.83
CA PHE A 124 -11.02 15.16 -6.99
C PHE A 124 -10.51 13.73 -7.16
N LYS A 125 -11.29 12.83 -7.77
CA LYS A 125 -10.94 11.41 -7.94
C LYS A 125 -9.54 11.18 -8.51
N GLU A 126 -9.18 11.90 -9.57
CA GLU A 126 -7.86 11.76 -10.21
C GLU A 126 -6.72 12.48 -9.48
N ARG A 127 -7.07 13.29 -8.47
CA ARG A 127 -6.13 14.07 -7.64
C ARG A 127 -5.82 13.39 -6.32
N VAL A 128 -6.42 12.21 -6.07
CA VAL A 128 -6.10 11.40 -4.88
C VAL A 128 -4.65 10.92 -4.96
N ILE A 129 -3.93 11.15 -3.87
CA ILE A 129 -2.53 10.78 -3.68
C ILE A 129 -2.35 10.07 -2.33
N ILE A 130 -1.27 9.30 -2.21
CA ILE A 130 -0.80 8.79 -0.92
C ILE A 130 0.13 9.86 -0.34
N LYS A 131 -0.18 10.38 0.84
CA LYS A 131 0.65 11.37 1.54
C LYS A 131 1.63 10.72 2.51
N ASP A 132 1.23 9.58 3.08
CA ASP A 132 1.97 8.87 4.11
C ASP A 132 1.39 7.45 4.24
N TYR A 133 2.08 6.55 4.94
CA TYR A 133 1.55 5.24 5.29
C TYR A 133 2.16 4.72 6.59
N GLU A 134 1.45 3.80 7.25
CA GLU A 134 1.90 3.22 8.52
C GLU A 134 1.55 1.72 8.57
N ILE A 135 2.50 0.90 8.98
CA ILE A 135 2.29 -0.52 9.26
C ILE A 135 1.96 -0.67 10.74
N LYS A 136 0.72 -1.05 11.03
CA LYS A 136 0.21 -1.36 12.37
C LYS A 136 0.06 -2.87 12.50
N SER A 137 -0.14 -3.32 13.74
CA SER A 137 -0.47 -4.73 13.99
C SER A 137 -1.72 -5.15 13.18
N GLY A 138 -1.53 -6.10 12.28
CA GLY A 138 -2.57 -6.66 11.40
C GLY A 138 -3.10 -5.73 10.29
N ASN A 139 -2.60 -4.51 10.14
CA ASN A 139 -3.09 -3.54 9.14
C ASN A 139 -1.98 -2.66 8.55
N LEU A 140 -2.05 -2.42 7.25
CA LEU A 140 -1.32 -1.34 6.57
C LEU A 140 -2.29 -0.18 6.36
N VAL A 141 -1.98 1.01 6.85
CA VAL A 141 -2.83 2.19 6.72
C VAL A 141 -2.20 3.16 5.74
N LEU A 142 -2.85 3.41 4.60
CA LEU A 142 -2.45 4.48 3.69
C LEU A 142 -3.16 5.77 4.08
N LYS A 143 -2.42 6.87 4.24
CA LYS A 143 -3.00 8.20 4.47
C LYS A 143 -3.21 8.88 3.13
N LEU A 144 -4.46 8.88 2.67
CA LEU A 144 -4.84 9.45 1.38
C LEU A 144 -5.12 10.94 1.52
N GLY A 145 -4.71 11.73 0.52
CA GLY A 145 -5.03 13.14 0.43
C GLY A 145 -5.32 13.57 -1.01
N VAL A 146 -5.52 14.87 -1.21
CA VAL A 146 -5.78 15.45 -2.53
C VAL A 146 -4.66 16.42 -2.89
N GLN A 147 -4.05 16.25 -4.07
CA GLN A 147 -3.04 17.17 -4.58
C GLN A 147 -3.70 18.43 -5.17
N LYS A 148 -3.04 19.58 -5.05
CA LYS A 148 -3.49 20.86 -5.63
C LYS A 148 -3.69 20.79 -7.14
#